data_AF-A0A962PX59-F1
#
_entry.id   AF-A0A962PX59-F1
#
_cell.length_a   1.000
_cell.length_b   1.000
_cell.length_c   1.000
_cell.angle_alpha   90.00
_cell.angle_beta   90.00
_cell.angle_gamma   90.00
#
_symmetry.space_group_name_H-M   'P 1'
#
loop_
_entity.id
_entity.type
_entity.pdbx_description
1 polymer ?
#
loop_
_entity_poly.entity_id
_entity_poly.type
_entity_poly.pdbx_seq_one_letter_code
_entity_poly.pdbx_strand_id
1 'polypeptide(L)'
;MKVLRTPDARFANLPDYPIAPHDHQLTPQLRLRFVDEGRRDAPPVLMLHGEPTWSYLYRHMIEPVANANRRSWSVYDSWHKPFICCFSDDDGSVNILSHFFHGGFPVPGHATE
;
A
#
# COMPACT_ATOMS: atom_id res chain seq x y z
N MET A 1 7.38 23.77 11.96
CA MET A 1 7.59 22.38 12.44
C MET A 1 9.05 22.01 12.24
N LYS A 2 9.70 21.38 13.23
CA LYS A 2 11.09 20.88 13.09
C LYS A 2 11.03 19.45 12.56
N VAL A 3 11.60 19.20 11.38
CA VAL A 3 11.73 17.85 10.80
C VAL A 3 13.09 17.29 11.17
N LEU A 4 13.12 16.08 11.73
CA LEU A 4 14.35 15.36 12.04
C LEU A 4 14.58 14.26 11.00
N ARG A 5 15.85 13.87 10.83
CA ARG A 5 16.24 12.82 9.89
C ARG A 5 17.19 11.85 10.56
N THR A 6 16.82 10.57 10.54
CA THR A 6 17.70 9.49 10.98
C THR A 6 18.91 9.39 10.04
N PRO A 7 20.15 9.40 10.55
CA PRO A 7 21.35 9.24 9.73
C PRO A 7 21.35 7.92 8.96
N ASP A 8 21.83 7.92 7.71
CA ASP A 8 21.80 6.71 6.85
C ASP A 8 22.60 5.54 7.43
N ALA A 9 23.65 5.81 8.21
CA ALA A 9 24.44 4.80 8.92
C ALA A 9 23.60 3.95 9.91
N ARG A 10 22.43 4.41 10.35
CA ARG A 10 21.52 3.64 11.23
C ARG A 10 20.79 2.53 10.48
N PHE A 11 20.83 2.54 9.15
CA PHE A 11 20.24 1.52 8.28
C PHE A 11 21.31 0.59 7.68
N ALA A 12 22.57 0.71 8.10
CA ALA A 12 23.63 -0.19 7.65
C ALA A 12 23.47 -1.59 8.28
N ASN A 13 23.78 -2.64 7.49
CA ASN A 13 23.84 -4.03 7.95
C ASN A 13 22.54 -4.55 8.62
N LEU A 14 21.39 -4.10 8.13
CA LEU A 14 20.11 -4.62 8.57
C LEU A 14 19.95 -6.08 8.12
N PRO A 15 19.61 -7.03 9.03
CA PRO A 15 19.43 -8.42 8.68
C PRO A 15 18.36 -8.60 7.61
N ASP A 16 18.66 -9.39 6.58
CA ASP A 16 17.73 -9.76 5.51
C ASP A 16 17.05 -8.56 4.83
N TYR A 17 17.71 -7.41 4.79
CA TYR A 17 17.20 -6.19 4.17
C TYR A 17 18.11 -5.67 3.05
N PRO A 18 18.33 -6.45 1.98
CA PRO A 18 19.21 -6.07 0.87
C PRO A 18 18.55 -5.09 -0.11
N ILE A 19 17.58 -4.29 0.35
CA ILE A 19 16.74 -3.45 -0.48
C ILE A 19 17.34 -2.05 -0.61
N ALA A 20 17.48 -1.58 -1.85
CA ALA A 20 17.97 -0.23 -2.11
C ALA A 20 16.93 0.82 -1.69
N PRO A 21 17.31 1.87 -0.95
CA PRO A 21 16.37 2.91 -0.57
C PRO A 21 16.07 3.83 -1.77
N HIS A 22 14.78 4.11 -2.00
CA HIS A 22 14.34 5.18 -2.89
C HIS A 22 13.79 6.34 -2.07
N ASP A 23 14.11 7.57 -2.46
CA ASP A 23 13.65 8.78 -1.79
C ASP A 23 12.83 9.64 -2.77
N HIS A 24 11.71 10.18 -2.30
CA HIS A 24 10.92 11.19 -3.01
C HIS A 24 10.81 12.45 -2.16
N GLN A 25 11.16 13.61 -2.74
CA GLN A 25 11.11 14.88 -2.04
C GLN A 25 9.68 15.44 -2.07
N LEU A 26 9.02 15.51 -0.91
CA LEU A 26 7.63 16.02 -0.81
C LEU A 26 7.58 17.53 -0.62
N THR A 27 8.52 18.07 0.17
CA THR A 27 8.73 19.50 0.40
C THR A 27 10.23 19.75 0.56
N PRO A 28 10.75 21.00 0.59
CA PRO A 28 12.20 21.21 0.77
C PRO A 28 12.77 20.60 2.07
N GLN A 29 11.96 20.35 3.09
CA GLN A 29 12.39 19.80 4.38
C GLN A 29 12.02 18.31 4.57
N LEU A 30 10.98 17.82 3.88
CA LEU A 30 10.43 16.47 4.06
C LEU A 30 10.68 15.57 2.85
N ARG A 31 11.30 14.41 3.10
CA ARG A 31 11.43 13.31 2.12
C ARG A 31 10.63 12.10 2.57
N LEU A 32 10.02 11.40 1.63
CA LEU A 32 9.48 10.06 1.80
C LEU A 32 10.53 9.05 1.34
N ARG A 33 10.86 8.07 2.19
CA ARG A 33 11.66 6.91 1.80
C ARG A 33 10.73 5.74 1.53
N PHE A 34 10.91 5.07 0.40
CA PHE A 34 10.09 3.93 -0.02
C PHE A 34 10.95 2.82 -0.65
N VAL A 35 10.34 1.65 -0.77
CA VAL A 35 10.91 0.48 -1.45
C VAL A 35 10.24 0.36 -2.81
N ASP A 36 11.03 0.06 -3.83
CA ASP A 36 10.58 -0.03 -5.21
C ASP A 36 11.28 -1.20 -5.90
N GLU A 37 10.67 -2.38 -5.79
CA GLU A 37 11.23 -3.66 -6.21
C GLU A 37 10.32 -4.34 -7.24
N GLY A 38 10.93 -5.16 -8.09
CA GLY A 38 10.24 -5.90 -9.14
C GLY A 38 10.29 -5.23 -10.52
N ARG A 39 9.55 -5.80 -11.46
CA ARG A 39 9.58 -5.36 -12.87
C ARG A 39 8.74 -4.10 -13.07
N ARG A 40 9.27 -3.17 -13.87
CA ARG A 40 8.62 -1.88 -14.19
C ARG A 40 7.35 -1.99 -15.04
N ASP A 41 7.17 -3.09 -15.76
CA ASP A 41 6.01 -3.36 -16.59
C ASP A 41 4.91 -4.17 -15.87
N ALA A 42 5.13 -4.56 -14.62
CA ALA A 42 4.13 -5.23 -13.80
C ALA A 42 3.27 -4.18 -13.06
N PRO A 43 1.95 -4.43 -12.87
CA PRO A 43 1.13 -3.53 -12.07
C PRO A 43 1.61 -3.50 -10.60
N PRO A 44 1.59 -2.36 -9.90
CA PRO A 44 2.21 -2.27 -8.57
C PRO A 44 1.42 -3.01 -7.49
N VAL A 45 2.12 -3.53 -6.47
CA VAL A 45 1.55 -3.93 -5.18
C VAL A 45 1.96 -2.92 -4.13
N LEU A 46 0.99 -2.23 -3.54
CA LEU A 46 1.24 -1.24 -2.50
C LEU A 46 1.26 -1.89 -1.11
N MET A 47 2.39 -1.81 -0.43
CA MET A 47 2.55 -2.27 0.96
C MET A 47 2.65 -1.08 1.90
N LEU A 48 1.62 -0.90 2.74
CA LEU A 48 1.55 0.17 3.75
C LEU A 48 1.78 -0.43 5.14
N HIS A 49 2.82 0.04 5.83
CA HIS A 49 3.09 -0.39 7.20
C HIS A 49 2.19 0.35 8.20
N GLY A 50 2.03 -0.22 9.40
CA GLY A 50 1.40 0.43 10.54
C GLY A 50 2.41 0.93 11.57
N GLU A 51 1.91 1.42 12.70
CA GLU A 51 2.70 1.87 13.84
C GLU A 51 3.23 0.68 14.68
N PRO A 52 4.44 0.76 15.26
CA PRO A 52 5.53 1.73 15.05
C PRO A 52 6.57 1.20 14.05
N THR A 53 6.09 0.51 13.01
CA THR A 53 6.94 -0.24 12.07
C THR A 53 7.31 0.59 10.84
N TRP A 54 8.06 0.00 9.93
CA TRP A 54 8.41 0.57 8.62
C TRP A 54 8.61 -0.58 7.63
N SER A 55 9.05 -0.30 6.40
CA SER A 55 9.21 -1.29 5.32
C SER A 55 10.03 -2.54 5.68
N TYR A 56 10.89 -2.47 6.70
CA TYR A 56 11.60 -3.63 7.26
C TYR A 56 10.69 -4.78 7.70
N LEU A 57 9.44 -4.47 8.09
CA LEU A 57 8.42 -5.49 8.40
C LEU A 57 8.15 -6.41 7.20
N TYR A 58 8.20 -5.87 5.99
CA TYR A 58 7.88 -6.58 4.75
C TYR A 58 9.08 -7.26 4.09
N ARG A 59 10.27 -7.28 4.70
CA ARG A 59 11.51 -7.71 4.05
C ARG A 59 11.47 -9.14 3.47
N HIS A 60 10.75 -10.05 4.11
CA HIS A 60 10.57 -11.42 3.60
C HIS A 60 9.36 -11.57 2.66
N MET A 61 8.55 -10.53 2.50
CA MET A 61 7.39 -10.51 1.61
C MET A 61 7.68 -9.79 0.29
N ILE A 62 8.54 -8.77 0.29
CA ILE A 62 8.78 -7.91 -0.88
C ILE A 62 9.23 -8.72 -2.10
N GLU A 63 10.28 -9.54 -1.97
CA GLU A 63 10.80 -10.35 -3.07
C GLU A 63 9.78 -11.39 -3.59
N PRO A 64 9.18 -12.27 -2.75
CA PRO A 64 8.24 -13.25 -3.26
C PRO A 64 6.97 -12.63 -3.85
N VAL A 65 6.48 -11.52 -3.27
CA VAL A 65 5.32 -10.80 -3.81
C VAL A 65 5.67 -10.16 -5.15
N ALA A 66 6.81 -9.46 -5.27
CA ALA A 66 7.25 -8.88 -6.53
C ALA A 66 7.33 -9.92 -7.66
N ASN A 67 7.78 -11.13 -7.35
CA ASN A 67 7.84 -12.25 -8.30
C ASN A 67 6.46 -12.85 -8.63
N ALA A 68 5.60 -13.06 -7.63
CA ALA A 68 4.29 -13.69 -7.79
C ALA A 68 3.25 -12.77 -8.47
N ASN A 69 3.42 -11.46 -8.33
CA ASN A 69 2.49 -10.41 -8.76
C ASN A 69 1.98 -10.55 -10.21
N ARG A 70 2.84 -10.99 -11.14
CA ARG A 70 2.48 -11.21 -12.55
C ARG A 70 1.31 -12.18 -12.73
N ARG A 71 1.28 -13.28 -11.95
CA ARG A 71 0.24 -14.31 -12.09
C ARG A 71 -1.10 -13.80 -11.59
N SER A 72 -1.11 -13.11 -10.45
CA SER A 72 -2.34 -12.56 -9.86
C SER A 72 -2.99 -11.51 -10.78
N TRP A 73 -2.21 -10.59 -11.34
CA TRP A 73 -2.77 -9.57 -12.22
C TRP A 73 -3.34 -10.11 -13.53
N SER A 74 -2.82 -11.20 -14.09
CA SER A 74 -3.44 -11.81 -15.28
C SER A 74 -4.86 -12.32 -15.03
N VAL A 75 -5.17 -12.72 -13.79
CA VAL A 75 -6.53 -13.11 -13.40
C VAL A 75 -7.42 -11.88 -13.31
N TYR A 76 -6.94 -10.80 -12.68
CA TYR A 76 -7.71 -9.56 -12.54
C TYR A 76 -7.93 -8.82 -13.87
N ASP A 77 -6.94 -8.81 -14.76
CA ASP A 77 -7.02 -8.17 -16.08
C ASP A 77 -8.07 -8.84 -16.99
N SER A 78 -8.30 -10.14 -16.79
CA SER A 78 -9.34 -10.91 -17.50
C SER A 78 -10.66 -11.03 -16.73
N TRP A 79 -10.77 -10.41 -15.54
CA TRP A 79 -11.93 -10.54 -14.68
C TRP A 79 -13.07 -9.58 -15.07
N HIS A 80 -14.07 -10.12 -15.78
CA HIS A 80 -15.24 -9.38 -16.23
C HIS A 80 -16.53 -9.75 -15.47
N LYS A 81 -16.42 -10.52 -14.38
CA LYS A 81 -17.58 -10.90 -13.54
C LYS A 81 -17.91 -9.78 -12.54
N PRO A 82 -19.19 -9.56 -12.19
CA PRO A 82 -19.56 -8.54 -11.21
C PRO A 82 -18.87 -8.81 -9.87
N PHE A 83 -18.32 -7.76 -9.27
CA PHE A 83 -17.73 -7.80 -7.94
C PHE A 83 -18.84 -7.58 -6.91
N ILE A 84 -19.17 -8.61 -6.12
CA ILE A 84 -20.12 -8.51 -5.02
C ILE A 84 -19.31 -8.47 -3.73
N CYS A 85 -19.33 -7.32 -3.05
CA CYS A 85 -18.77 -7.16 -1.71
C CYS A 85 -19.90 -7.29 -0.69
N CYS A 86 -19.87 -8.35 0.13
CA CYS A 86 -20.81 -8.54 1.22
C CYS A 86 -20.15 -8.12 2.54
N PHE A 87 -20.81 -7.27 3.31
CA PHE A 87 -20.41 -6.93 4.68
C PHE A 87 -21.62 -7.02 5.61
N SER A 88 -21.38 -7.15 6.92
CA SER A 88 -22.40 -7.22 7.95
C SER A 88 -22.20 -6.08 8.96
N ASP A 89 -23.29 -5.58 9.52
CA ASP A 89 -23.28 -4.50 10.52
C ASP A 89 -22.52 -4.87 11.80
N ASP A 90 -22.31 -6.17 12.06
CA ASP A 90 -21.56 -6.69 13.21
C ASP A 90 -20.14 -7.15 12.86
N ASP A 91 -19.65 -6.84 11.64
CA ASP A 91 -18.25 -7.07 11.30
C ASP A 91 -17.39 -5.99 11.98
N GLY A 92 -16.67 -6.38 13.03
CA GLY A 92 -15.76 -5.51 13.78
C GLY A 92 -14.70 -4.82 12.89
N SER A 93 -14.40 -5.38 11.72
CA SER A 93 -13.51 -4.79 10.70
C SER A 93 -14.13 -3.58 10.00
N VAL A 94 -15.43 -3.63 9.72
CA VAL A 94 -16.17 -2.61 8.95
C VAL A 94 -16.54 -1.44 9.85
N ASN A 95 -16.75 -1.68 11.16
CA ASN A 95 -17.01 -0.64 12.14
C ASN A 95 -15.87 0.37 12.31
N ILE A 96 -14.62 -0.02 12.04
CA ILE A 96 -13.47 0.92 12.08
C ILE A 96 -13.43 1.84 10.86
N LEU A 97 -14.00 1.41 9.73
CA LEU A 97 -14.05 2.14 8.47
C LEU A 97 -15.38 2.86 8.23
N SER A 98 -16.43 2.56 9.01
CA SER A 98 -17.77 3.14 8.87
C SER A 98 -17.78 4.68 8.91
N HIS A 99 -16.89 5.28 9.71
CA HIS A 99 -16.69 6.72 9.78
C HIS A 99 -16.21 7.36 8.46
N PHE A 100 -15.54 6.59 7.59
CA PHE A 100 -15.09 7.07 6.27
C PHE A 100 -16.15 6.90 5.19
N PHE A 101 -17.05 5.92 5.32
CA PHE A 101 -18.06 5.62 4.30
C PHE A 101 -19.36 6.42 4.43
N HIS A 102 -19.61 7.08 5.56
CA HIS A 102 -20.77 7.99 5.71
C HIS A 102 -20.64 9.31 4.92
N GLY A 103 -19.45 9.61 4.37
CA GLY A 103 -19.27 10.64 3.35
C GLY A 103 -19.48 10.05 1.97
N GLY A 104 -20.74 9.88 1.57
CA GLY A 104 -21.15 9.11 0.40
C GLY A 104 -20.34 9.37 -0.89
N PHE A 105 -19.96 8.29 -1.56
CA PHE A 105 -19.56 8.34 -2.97
C PHE A 105 -20.80 8.68 -3.81
N PRO A 106 -20.80 9.73 -4.64
CA PRO A 106 -21.90 9.98 -5.55
C PRO A 106 -21.94 8.86 -6.60
N VAL A 107 -23.00 8.07 -6.58
CA VAL A 107 -23.29 7.07 -7.63
C VAL A 107 -23.96 7.83 -8.80
N PRO A 108 -23.34 7.91 -9.99
CA PRO A 108 -23.99 8.53 -11.14
C PRO A 108 -25.11 7.60 -11.62
N GLY A 109 -26.37 8.07 -11.62
CA GLY A 109 -27.44 7.42 -12.38
C GLY A 109 -28.80 7.23 -11.71
N HIS A 110 -28.97 7.54 -10.43
CA HIS A 110 -30.32 7.57 -9.85
C HIS A 110 -30.92 8.97 -9.98
N ALA A 111 -31.64 9.18 -11.09
CA ALA A 111 -32.62 10.25 -11.18
C ALA A 111 -33.68 10.02 -10.10
N THR A 112 -33.83 10.99 -9.20
CA THR A 112 -34.93 11.08 -8.25
C THR A 112 -36.17 11.57 -8.99
N GLU A 113 -37.23 10.77 -9.01
CA GLU A 113 -38.61 11.27 -9.01
C GLU A 113 -39.06 11.47 -7.55
#